data_AF-A0A151AFX8-F1
#
_entry.id   AF-A0A151AFX8-F1
#
_cell.length_a   1.000
_cell.length_b   1.000
_cell.length_c   1.000
_cell.angle_alpha   90.00
_cell.angle_beta   90.00
_cell.angle_gamma   90.00
#
_symmetry.space_group_name_H-M   'P 1'
#
loop_
_entity.id
_entity.type
_entity.pdbx_description
1 polymer ?
#
loop_
_entity_poly.entity_id
_entity_poly.type
_entity_poly.pdbx_seq_one_letter_code
_entity_poly.pdbx_strand_id
1 'polypeptide(L)'
;MSEDDPGLDGDATLAIPESASEDEAAAIAAAIGSHLRAQEAATGGEHEPTWEGERWTFAGRIEGLSGRRVRVPNGAPTDRWAAAGRTDRMR
;
A
#
# COMPACT_ATOMS: atom_id res chain seq x y z
N MET A 1 -33.42 -7.67 17.60
CA MET A 1 -32.67 -6.45 17.26
C MET A 1 -31.52 -6.94 16.41
N SER A 2 -31.79 -7.11 15.12
CA SER A 2 -30.78 -7.50 14.13
C SER A 2 -30.33 -6.21 13.50
N GLU A 3 -29.06 -5.87 13.71
CA GLU A 3 -28.40 -4.77 13.04
C GLU A 3 -28.29 -5.15 11.57
N ASP A 4 -29.00 -4.41 10.74
CA ASP A 4 -28.88 -4.38 9.29
C ASP A 4 -27.52 -3.72 9.01
N ASP A 5 -26.49 -4.52 8.72
CA ASP A 5 -25.19 -4.04 8.24
C ASP A 5 -25.33 -3.84 6.72
N PRO A 6 -25.43 -2.60 6.20
CA PRO A 6 -25.50 -2.40 4.77
C PRO A 6 -24.11 -2.70 4.21
N GLY A 7 -23.93 -3.93 3.75
CA GLY A 7 -22.77 -4.36 2.98
C GLY A 7 -22.45 -3.30 1.94
N LEU A 8 -21.25 -2.73 2.02
CA LEU A 8 -20.71 -1.75 1.08
C LEU A 8 -20.32 -2.44 -0.24
N ASP A 9 -21.24 -3.24 -0.77
CA ASP A 9 -21.07 -4.01 -1.99
C ASP A 9 -21.43 -3.11 -3.19
N GLY A 10 -20.44 -2.34 -3.62
CA GLY A 10 -20.25 -2.04 -5.04
C GLY A 10 -21.14 -1.00 -5.69
N ASP A 11 -20.94 0.28 -5.35
CA ASP A 11 -20.71 1.34 -6.35
C ASP A 11 -20.19 2.60 -5.60
N ALA A 12 -18.87 2.79 -5.52
CA ALA A 12 -18.30 3.97 -4.88
C ALA A 12 -18.48 5.17 -5.83
N THR A 13 -19.60 5.89 -5.67
CA THR A 13 -19.86 7.12 -6.44
C THR A 13 -18.85 8.19 -6.04
N LEU A 14 -17.96 8.53 -6.98
CA LEU A 14 -16.97 9.58 -6.80
C LEU A 14 -17.54 10.91 -7.32
N ALA A 15 -17.73 11.87 -6.43
CA ALA A 15 -18.26 13.18 -6.77
C ALA A 15 -17.31 14.28 -6.29
N ILE A 16 -17.20 15.36 -7.08
CA ILE A 16 -16.55 16.60 -6.64
C ILE A 16 -17.58 17.40 -5.82
N PRO A 17 -17.23 17.87 -4.61
CA PRO A 17 -18.12 18.70 -3.82
C PRO A 17 -18.54 19.97 -4.58
N GLU A 18 -19.81 20.35 -4.48
CA GLU A 18 -20.31 21.58 -5.13
C GLU A 18 -19.61 22.86 -4.66
N SER A 19 -19.06 22.83 -3.44
CA SER A 19 -18.34 23.94 -2.83
C SER A 19 -16.85 24.00 -3.20
N ALA A 20 -16.35 23.01 -3.96
CA ALA A 20 -14.93 22.97 -4.33
C ALA A 20 -14.62 24.09 -5.32
N SER A 21 -13.58 24.85 -5.03
CA SER A 21 -12.96 25.74 -6.00
C SER A 21 -12.32 24.95 -7.15
N GLU A 22 -11.99 25.64 -8.26
CA GLU A 22 -11.31 25.02 -9.40
C GLU A 22 -9.98 24.37 -9.01
N ASP A 23 -9.20 25.02 -8.15
CA ASP A 23 -7.92 24.49 -7.66
C ASP A 23 -8.12 23.22 -6.81
N GLU A 24 -9.12 23.21 -5.94
CA GLU A 24 -9.46 22.04 -5.13
C GLU A 24 -9.97 20.88 -5.99
N ALA A 25 -10.85 21.17 -6.96
CA ALA A 25 -11.32 20.18 -7.91
C ALA A 25 -10.17 19.56 -8.72
N ALA A 26 -9.21 20.39 -9.16
CA ALA A 26 -8.02 19.94 -9.85
C ALA A 26 -7.13 19.06 -8.96
N ALA A 27 -6.94 19.45 -7.69
CA ALA A 27 -6.16 18.67 -6.73
C ALA A 27 -6.79 17.28 -6.47
N ILE A 28 -8.12 17.23 -6.32
CA ILE A 28 -8.86 15.97 -6.15
C ILE A 28 -8.68 15.09 -7.40
N ALA A 29 -8.89 15.64 -8.60
CA ALA A 29 -8.72 14.91 -9.85
C ALA A 29 -7.28 14.37 -10.02
N ALA A 30 -6.27 15.16 -9.66
CA ALA A 30 -4.87 14.75 -9.71
C ALA A 30 -4.56 13.60 -8.73
N ALA A 31 -5.08 13.65 -7.50
CA ALA A 31 -4.89 12.59 -6.52
C ALA A 31 -5.51 11.26 -6.98
N ILE A 32 -6.72 11.31 -7.52
CA ILE A 32 -7.41 10.14 -8.08
C ILE A 32 -6.63 9.58 -9.26
N GLY A 33 -6.23 10.44 -10.21
CA GLY A 33 -5.46 10.02 -11.38
C GLY A 33 -4.12 9.38 -11.00
N SER A 34 -3.41 9.96 -10.03
CA SER A 34 -2.17 9.39 -9.49
C SER A 34 -2.39 8.01 -8.86
N HIS A 35 -3.46 7.85 -8.07
CA HIS A 35 -3.79 6.58 -7.47
C HIS A 35 -4.09 5.49 -8.51
N LEU A 36 -4.91 5.80 -9.53
CA LEU A 36 -5.21 4.86 -10.60
C LEU A 36 -3.97 4.45 -11.40
N ARG A 37 -3.08 5.40 -11.69
CA ARG A 37 -1.80 5.10 -12.36
C ARG A 37 -0.88 4.24 -11.50
N ALA A 38 -0.86 4.45 -10.19
CA ALA A 38 -0.13 3.61 -9.26
C ALA A 38 -0.70 2.19 -9.22
N GLN A 39 -2.03 2.03 -9.25
CA GLN A 39 -2.69 0.73 -9.32
C GLN A 39 -2.38 0.00 -10.62
N GLU A 40 -2.49 0.68 -11.77
CA GLU A 40 -2.12 0.13 -13.09
C GLU A 40 -0.66 -0.37 -13.09
N ALA A 41 0.27 0.42 -12.53
CA ALA A 41 1.67 0.04 -12.42
C ALA A 41 1.91 -1.15 -11.46
N ALA A 42 1.08 -1.30 -10.43
CA ALA A 42 1.12 -2.45 -9.52
C ALA A 42 0.59 -3.73 -10.17
N THR A 43 -0.45 -3.64 -11.00
CA THR A 43 -1.06 -4.79 -11.69
C THR A 43 -0.21 -5.38 -12.82
N GLY A 44 0.72 -4.60 -13.39
CA GLY A 44 1.66 -5.08 -14.41
C GLY A 44 2.72 -6.08 -13.90
N GLY A 45 2.73 -6.38 -12.60
CA GLY A 45 3.57 -7.38 -11.97
C GLY A 45 2.74 -8.54 -11.42
N GLU A 46 2.20 -9.38 -12.29
CA GLU A 46 1.64 -10.70 -11.92
C GLU A 46 2.76 -11.65 -11.52
N HIS A 47 3.48 -11.33 -10.45
CA HIS A 47 4.36 -12.26 -9.79
C HIS A 47 3.98 -12.16 -8.32
N GLU A 48 3.44 -13.25 -7.77
CA GLU A 48 3.19 -13.37 -6.33
C GLU A 48 4.40 -12.78 -5.61
N PRO A 49 4.24 -11.73 -4.78
CA PRO A 49 5.35 -10.92 -4.32
C PRO A 49 6.31 -11.82 -3.54
N THR A 50 7.34 -12.28 -4.22
CA THR A 50 8.37 -13.10 -3.60
C THR A 50 9.33 -12.15 -2.91
N TRP A 51 9.86 -12.61 -1.78
CA TRP A 51 10.98 -11.94 -1.14
C TRP A 51 12.15 -11.71 -2.11
N GLU A 52 12.29 -12.47 -3.19
CA GLU A 52 13.40 -12.30 -4.12
C GLU A 52 13.49 -10.91 -4.75
N GLY A 53 12.34 -10.31 -5.10
CA GLY A 53 12.27 -8.94 -5.62
C GLY A 53 12.27 -7.86 -4.54
N GLU A 54 11.63 -8.12 -3.39
CA GLU A 54 11.39 -7.09 -2.37
C GLU A 54 12.42 -7.08 -1.22
N ARG A 55 13.24 -8.13 -1.06
CA ARG A 55 14.23 -8.28 0.03
C ARG A 55 15.16 -7.08 0.16
N TRP A 56 15.71 -6.61 -0.95
CA TRP A 56 16.69 -5.51 -0.96
C TRP A 56 16.04 -4.18 -0.60
N THR A 57 14.85 -3.90 -1.14
CA THR A 57 14.06 -2.70 -0.84
C THR A 57 13.63 -2.65 0.61
N PHE A 58 13.16 -3.78 1.17
CA PHE A 58 12.75 -3.87 2.57
C PHE A 58 13.95 -3.74 3.52
N ALA A 59 15.06 -4.43 3.24
CA ALA A 59 16.29 -4.32 4.03
C ALA A 59 16.84 -2.87 4.05
N GLY A 60 16.83 -2.19 2.89
CA GLY A 60 17.24 -0.78 2.80
C GLY A 60 16.31 0.15 3.58
N ARG A 61 14.99 -0.11 3.58
CA ARG A 61 14.03 0.65 4.40
C ARG A 61 14.27 0.46 5.91
N ILE A 62 14.55 -0.76 6.37
CA ILE A 62 14.90 -1.01 7.77
C ILE A 62 16.21 -0.31 8.14
N GLU A 63 17.23 -0.32 7.27
CA GLU A 63 18.48 0.41 7.49
C GLU A 63 18.23 1.92 7.63
N GLY A 64 17.42 2.51 6.76
CA GLY A 64 17.10 3.94 6.82
C GLY A 64 16.29 4.35 8.06
N LEU A 65 15.37 3.50 8.53
CA LEU A 65 14.51 3.79 9.68
C LEU A 65 15.16 3.47 11.04
N SER A 66 15.94 2.39 11.10
CA SER A 66 16.50 1.88 12.36
C SER A 66 18.00 2.10 12.49
N GLY A 67 18.69 2.53 11.43
CA GLY A 67 20.15 2.62 11.37
C GLY A 67 20.86 1.28 11.35
N ARG A 68 20.13 0.15 11.23
CA ARG A 68 20.69 -1.20 11.29
C ARG A 68 20.41 -1.98 10.02
N ARG A 69 21.44 -2.63 9.50
CA ARG A 69 21.33 -3.60 8.40
C ARG A 69 20.82 -4.93 8.94
N VAL A 70 19.78 -5.48 8.31
CA VAL A 70 19.22 -6.78 8.65
C VAL A 70 19.20 -7.67 7.42
N ARG A 71 19.40 -8.98 7.61
CA ARG A 71 19.24 -9.96 6.53
C ARG A 71 17.85 -10.56 6.62
N VAL A 72 17.07 -10.40 5.56
CA VAL A 72 15.70 -10.93 5.48
C VAL A 72 15.73 -12.42 5.12
N PRO A 73 15.23 -13.33 5.98
CA PRO A 73 15.17 -14.75 5.66
C PRO A 73 14.15 -15.08 4.56
N ASN A 74 14.40 -16.14 3.79
CA ASN A 74 13.50 -16.58 2.71
C ASN A 74 12.08 -16.98 3.19
N GLY A 75 11.91 -17.31 4.47
CA GLY A 75 10.62 -17.65 5.09
C GLY A 75 9.94 -16.51 5.84
N ALA A 76 10.39 -15.27 5.69
CA ALA A 76 9.69 -14.14 6.28
C ALA A 76 8.30 -13.95 5.61
N PRO A 77 7.35 -13.24 6.21
CA PRO A 77 6.08 -12.91 5.53
C PRO A 77 6.28 -11.79 4.52
N THR A 78 5.86 -11.95 3.26
CA THR A 78 6.02 -10.92 2.22
C THR A 78 5.10 -9.71 2.42
N ASP A 79 4.07 -9.85 3.25
CA ASP A 79 3.32 -8.71 3.78
C ASP A 79 4.22 -7.85 4.68
N ARG A 80 4.32 -6.57 4.34
CA ARG A 80 5.25 -5.62 4.98
C ARG A 80 4.90 -5.36 6.44
N TRP A 81 3.63 -5.46 6.82
CA TRP A 81 3.19 -5.24 8.20
C TRP A 81 3.56 -6.42 9.10
N ALA A 82 3.30 -7.64 8.63
CA ALA A 82 3.72 -8.89 9.26
C ALA A 82 5.25 -9.03 9.32
N ALA A 83 5.98 -8.56 8.29
CA ALA A 83 7.44 -8.52 8.30
C ALA A 83 7.99 -7.56 9.35
N ALA A 84 7.45 -6.33 9.43
CA ALA A 84 7.88 -5.32 10.38
C ALA A 84 7.76 -5.80 11.83
N GLY A 85 6.65 -6.46 12.17
CA GLY A 85 6.42 -7.05 13.50
C GLY A 85 7.39 -8.19 13.87
N ARG A 86 8.18 -8.71 12.92
CA ARG A 86 9.16 -9.79 13.15
C ARG A 86 10.62 -9.37 12.97
N THR A 87 10.89 -8.08 12.80
CA THR A 87 12.26 -7.54 12.63
C THR A 87 13.20 -7.95 13.77
N ASP A 88 12.68 -8.16 14.98
CA ASP A 88 13.45 -8.68 16.13
C ASP A 88 14.11 -10.05 15.87
N ARG A 89 13.50 -10.89 15.02
CA ARG A 89 14.04 -12.21 14.65
C ARG A 89 15.01 -12.18 13.45
N MET A 90 15.26 -11.02 12.86
CA MET A 90 16.08 -10.85 11.64
C MET A 90 17.57 -10.51 11.94
N ARG A 91 18.12 -11.07 13.02
CA ARG A 91 19.51 -10.82 13.46
C ARG A 91 20.54 -11.65 12.69
#